data_AF-A0A223LMJ7-F1
#
_entry.id   AF-A0A223LMJ7-F1
#
_cell.length_a   1.000
_cell.length_b   1.000
_cell.length_c   1.000
_cell.angle_alpha   90.00
_cell.angle_beta   90.00
_cell.angle_gamma   90.00
#
_symmetry.space_group_name_H-M   'P 1'
#
loop_
_entity.id
_entity.type
_entity.pdbx_description
1 polymer ?
#
loop_
_entity_poly.entity_id
_entity_poly.type
_entity_poly.pdbx_seq_one_letter_code
_entity_poly.pdbx_strand_id
1 'polypeptide(L)'
;MLGEKDTTITALTPVWLDSKSRGVRDYYREGMVMESWDPETRTHDRFVIDRVTASSNMLTLKDREGGRLDLKVSAVDSQWTLFRAETLPVAEGERLAVLGKIPDTRLKGGESITVMKVEDGQLTVQRPGQKTTQTLAVGAGVFDGIKIGHGWVESPGRSVSETATVFASVTQRELDNATLNQLAQSGSHLRLYSAQDAARTTEKLSRHTAFSVVSEQLKTRSGETDLDAAIAQQKAGLRTPAEQAIHLAIPLLESEKLTFSRPQLLATALETGGGKVSMADIDTTIQAQIWSGQLLNVPVAHGYGNDLLISRQTWDAEKSILTHVLEGKDAVAP
;
A
#
# COMPACT_ATOMS: atom_id res chain seq x y z
N MET A 1 6.50 -11.30 -32.71
CA MET A 1 6.10 -12.63 -32.21
C MET A 1 7.14 -13.02 -31.18
N LEU A 2 6.72 -13.52 -30.01
CA LEU A 2 7.65 -14.10 -29.05
C LEU A 2 8.07 -15.49 -29.54
N GLY A 3 9.34 -15.84 -29.35
CA GLY A 3 9.86 -17.18 -29.60
C GLY A 3 9.29 -18.21 -28.63
N GLU A 4 9.24 -19.48 -29.03
CA GLU A 4 8.70 -20.59 -28.21
C GLU A 4 9.66 -21.08 -27.11
N LYS A 5 10.93 -20.67 -27.14
CA LYS A 5 11.94 -21.11 -26.19
C LYS A 5 12.27 -20.00 -25.19
N ASP A 6 11.95 -20.28 -23.93
CA ASP A 6 12.33 -19.43 -22.81
C ASP A 6 13.68 -19.86 -22.27
N THR A 7 14.57 -18.88 -22.10
CA THR A 7 15.79 -19.04 -21.31
C THR A 7 15.64 -18.23 -20.04
N THR A 8 15.93 -18.84 -18.89
CA THR A 8 15.88 -18.14 -17.60
C THR A 8 17.18 -17.43 -17.34
N ILE A 9 17.10 -16.14 -17.02
CA ILE A 9 18.25 -15.32 -16.64
C ILE A 9 18.01 -14.70 -15.26
N THR A 10 19.08 -14.27 -14.60
CA THR A 10 18.95 -13.54 -13.33
C THR A 10 18.92 -12.03 -13.60
N ALA A 11 17.82 -11.40 -13.19
CA ALA A 11 17.56 -9.98 -13.34
C ALA A 11 17.63 -9.27 -11.98
N LEU A 12 18.12 -8.03 -11.97
CA LEU A 12 18.28 -7.20 -10.78
C LEU A 12 17.35 -5.98 -10.86
N THR A 13 16.32 -5.98 -10.01
CA THR A 13 15.37 -4.88 -9.89
C THR A 13 15.79 -3.96 -8.74
N PRO A 14 16.07 -2.66 -8.96
CA PRO A 14 16.45 -1.75 -7.90
C PRO A 14 15.31 -1.55 -6.92
N VAL A 15 15.64 -1.53 -5.63
CA VAL A 15 14.71 -1.20 -4.54
C VAL A 15 14.92 0.27 -4.18
N TRP A 16 13.84 1.04 -4.21
CA TRP A 16 13.91 2.47 -3.86
C TRP A 16 14.20 2.63 -2.37
N LEU A 17 15.35 3.24 -2.07
CA LEU A 17 15.77 3.60 -0.72
C LEU A 17 15.99 5.11 -0.65
N ASP A 18 15.27 5.76 0.28
CA ASP A 18 15.42 7.17 0.64
C ASP A 18 16.22 7.34 1.95
N SER A 19 16.46 8.58 2.37
CA SER A 19 17.24 8.86 3.58
C SER A 19 16.62 8.31 4.87
N LYS A 20 15.31 8.04 4.90
CA LYS A 20 14.60 7.54 6.09
C LYS A 20 14.51 6.02 6.11
N SER A 21 14.30 5.41 4.94
CA SER A 21 14.16 3.96 4.76
C SER A 21 15.50 3.21 4.76
N ARG A 22 16.62 3.85 4.39
CA ARG A 22 17.95 3.22 4.44
C ARG A 22 18.31 2.66 5.82
N GLY A 23 17.94 3.37 6.89
CA GLY A 23 18.19 2.93 8.26
C GLY A 23 17.20 1.88 8.78
N VAL A 24 16.17 1.54 8.00
CA VAL A 24 15.11 0.62 8.42
C VAL A 24 15.43 -0.79 7.91
N ARG A 25 15.65 -1.69 8.87
CA ARG A 25 16.02 -3.09 8.60
C ARG A 25 15.01 -3.84 7.71
N ASP A 26 13.73 -3.52 7.81
CA ASP A 26 12.66 -4.29 7.16
C ASP A 26 12.68 -4.21 5.61
N TYR A 27 13.45 -3.29 5.04
CA TYR A 27 13.71 -3.21 3.60
C TYR A 27 14.74 -4.23 3.12
N TYR A 28 15.59 -4.75 4.00
CA TYR A 28 16.64 -5.69 3.68
C TYR A 28 16.18 -7.12 3.93
N ARG A 29 16.38 -8.00 2.96
CA ARG A 29 16.05 -9.43 3.07
C ARG A 29 17.22 -10.28 2.62
N GLU A 30 17.31 -11.46 3.22
CA GLU A 30 18.26 -12.49 2.82
C GLU A 30 18.04 -12.85 1.33
N GLY A 31 19.13 -12.99 0.59
CA GLY A 31 19.14 -13.18 -0.86
C GLY A 31 19.06 -11.90 -1.71
N MET A 32 18.83 -10.73 -1.12
CA MET A 32 18.94 -9.46 -1.86
C MET A 32 20.40 -9.14 -2.20
N VAL A 33 20.60 -8.29 -3.20
CA VAL A 33 21.92 -7.89 -3.69
C VAL A 33 22.16 -6.44 -3.31
N MET A 34 23.35 -6.16 -2.80
CA MET A 34 23.81 -4.81 -2.52
C MET A 34 25.02 -4.50 -3.39
N GLU A 35 25.06 -3.30 -3.96
CA GLU A 35 26.26 -2.79 -4.62
C GLU A 35 26.75 -1.54 -3.90
N SER A 36 28.02 -1.55 -3.53
CA SER A 36 28.74 -0.39 -3.00
C SER A 36 29.46 0.32 -4.15
N TRP A 37 29.26 1.62 -4.28
CA TRP A 37 30.05 2.43 -5.22
C TRP A 37 31.39 2.82 -4.59
N ASP A 38 32.49 2.31 -5.14
CA ASP A 38 33.84 2.73 -4.78
C ASP A 38 34.25 3.95 -5.64
N PRO A 39 34.48 5.13 -5.03
CA PRO A 39 34.89 6.33 -5.75
C PRO A 39 36.31 6.26 -6.31
N GLU A 40 37.20 5.43 -5.74
CA GLU A 40 38.60 5.34 -6.16
C GLU A 40 38.74 4.54 -7.45
N THR A 41 38.17 3.34 -7.48
CA THR A 41 38.17 2.45 -8.64
C THR A 41 37.05 2.78 -9.65
N ARG A 42 36.05 3.57 -9.23
CA ARG A 42 34.83 3.89 -9.99
C ARG A 42 34.08 2.64 -10.43
N THR A 43 34.14 1.58 -9.61
CA THR A 43 33.43 0.32 -9.80
C THR A 43 32.40 0.08 -8.71
N HIS A 44 31.50 -0.86 -8.99
CA HIS A 44 30.50 -1.31 -8.04
C HIS A 44 30.91 -2.67 -7.49
N ASP A 45 31.17 -2.74 -6.19
CA ASP A 45 31.42 -4.00 -5.51
C ASP A 45 30.09 -4.64 -5.14
N ARG A 46 29.86 -5.84 -5.65
CA ARG A 46 28.59 -6.54 -5.53
C ARG A 46 28.64 -7.59 -4.43
N PHE A 47 27.64 -7.52 -3.54
CA PHE A 47 27.46 -8.42 -2.42
C PHE A 47 26.04 -9.00 -2.39
N VAL A 48 25.89 -10.18 -1.80
CA VAL A 48 24.58 -10.78 -1.50
C VAL A 48 24.36 -10.76 0.01
N ILE A 49 23.16 -10.40 0.45
CA ILE A 49 22.78 -10.47 1.86
C ILE A 49 22.59 -11.95 2.23
N ASP A 50 23.54 -12.51 2.96
CA ASP A 50 23.48 -13.89 3.47
C ASP A 50 22.54 -13.97 4.68
N ARG A 51 22.62 -12.98 5.58
CA ARG A 51 21.83 -12.96 6.82
C ARG A 51 21.46 -11.56 7.27
N VAL A 52 20.25 -11.42 7.84
CA VAL A 52 19.81 -10.19 8.51
C VAL A 52 19.66 -10.45 10.01
N THR A 53 20.56 -9.91 10.83
CA THR A 53 20.57 -10.13 12.27
C THR A 53 19.77 -9.05 13.00
N ALA A 54 18.58 -9.41 13.47
CA ALA A 54 17.65 -8.50 14.13
C ALA A 54 18.17 -7.91 15.46
N SER A 55 18.89 -8.69 16.27
CA SER A 55 19.34 -8.28 17.60
C SER A 55 20.43 -7.21 17.58
N SER A 56 21.33 -7.27 16.60
CA SER A 56 22.45 -6.33 16.44
C SER A 56 22.23 -5.31 15.30
N ASN A 57 21.11 -5.43 14.57
CA ASN A 57 20.79 -4.62 13.40
C ASN A 57 21.93 -4.63 12.35
N MET A 58 22.44 -5.82 12.05
CA MET A 58 23.55 -6.04 11.11
C MET A 58 23.12 -6.89 9.91
N LEU A 59 23.71 -6.56 8.77
CA LEU A 59 23.63 -7.30 7.52
C LEU A 59 24.96 -8.04 7.34
N THR A 60 24.91 -9.36 7.21
CA THR A 60 26.07 -10.15 6.80
C THR A 60 26.03 -10.27 5.29
N LEU A 61 26.98 -9.62 4.64
CA LEU A 61 27.14 -9.58 3.20
C LEU A 61 28.17 -10.61 2.75
N LYS A 62 27.94 -11.23 1.59
CA LYS A 62 28.85 -12.20 0.97
C LYS A 62 29.25 -11.70 -0.41
N ASP A 63 30.55 -11.65 -0.69
CA ASP A 63 31.08 -11.32 -2.02
C ASP A 63 31.10 -12.53 -2.97
N ARG A 64 31.62 -12.32 -4.18
CA ARG A 64 31.76 -13.38 -5.21
C ARG A 64 32.74 -14.49 -4.81
N GLU A 65 33.76 -14.16 -4.03
CA GLU A 65 34.82 -15.09 -3.58
C GLU A 65 34.44 -15.84 -2.29
N GLY A 66 33.32 -15.45 -1.66
CA GLY A 66 32.82 -16.01 -0.42
C GLY A 66 33.32 -15.29 0.84
N GLY A 67 34.02 -14.17 0.70
CA GLY A 67 34.36 -13.27 1.79
C GLY A 67 33.10 -12.71 2.44
N ARG A 68 33.16 -12.56 3.76
CA ARG A 68 32.06 -12.05 4.59
C ARG A 68 32.36 -10.64 5.07
N LEU A 69 31.40 -9.75 4.89
CA LEU A 69 31.44 -8.37 5.36
C LEU A 69 30.22 -8.13 6.25
N ASP A 70 30.46 -7.87 7.54
CA ASP A 70 29.39 -7.47 8.45
C ASP A 70 29.21 -5.95 8.40
N LEU A 71 28.03 -5.52 7.95
CA LEU A 71 27.66 -4.12 7.79
C LEU A 71 26.49 -3.77 8.72
N LYS A 72 26.64 -2.74 9.56
CA LYS A 72 25.52 -2.22 10.34
C LYS A 72 24.52 -1.51 9.41
N VAL A 73 23.23 -1.73 9.61
CA VAL A 73 22.18 -1.05 8.80
C VAL A 73 22.29 0.48 8.89
N SER A 74 22.73 1.01 10.05
CA SER A 74 22.95 2.45 10.24
C SER A 74 24.14 3.01 9.45
N ALA A 75 25.04 2.16 8.96
CA ALA A 75 26.20 2.56 8.16
C ALA A 75 25.90 2.53 6.65
N VAL A 76 24.68 2.13 6.24
CA VAL A 76 24.27 2.15 4.84
C VAL A 76 23.97 3.59 4.42
N ASP A 77 24.92 4.18 3.69
CA ASP A 77 24.84 5.54 3.16
C ASP A 77 24.33 5.57 1.71
N SER A 78 24.54 6.69 1.01
CA SER A 78 24.13 6.88 -0.39
C SER A 78 25.00 6.16 -1.41
N GLN A 79 26.15 5.61 -1.02
CA GLN A 79 27.02 4.84 -1.92
C GLN A 79 26.50 3.42 -2.13
N TRP A 80 25.61 2.97 -1.24
CA TRP A 80 24.97 1.67 -1.33
C TRP A 80 23.68 1.72 -2.13
N THR A 81 23.54 0.73 -3.00
CA THR A 81 22.32 0.49 -3.76
C THR A 81 21.82 -0.92 -3.49
N LEU A 82 20.50 -1.08 -3.38
CA LEU A 82 19.86 -2.36 -3.07
C LEU A 82 19.09 -2.85 -4.29
N PHE A 83 19.24 -4.13 -4.60
CA PHE A 83 18.54 -4.80 -5.68
C PHE A 83 17.88 -6.08 -5.18
N ARG A 84 16.76 -6.42 -5.79
CA ARG A 84 16.15 -7.73 -5.68
C ARG A 84 16.59 -8.57 -6.88
N ALA A 85 17.13 -9.75 -6.60
CA ALA A 85 17.39 -10.73 -7.64
C ALA A 85 16.12 -11.52 -7.92
N GLU A 86 15.70 -11.53 -9.18
CA GLU A 86 14.54 -12.29 -9.66
C GLU A 86 14.94 -13.09 -10.89
N THR A 87 14.37 -14.29 -11.02
CA THR A 87 14.51 -15.11 -12.23
C THR A 87 13.56 -14.60 -13.29
N LEU A 88 14.10 -14.17 -14.43
CA LEU A 88 13.35 -13.59 -15.54
C LEU A 88 13.38 -14.56 -16.73
N PRO A 89 12.22 -15.12 -17.15
CA PRO A 89 12.14 -15.84 -18.42
C PRO A 89 12.27 -14.86 -19.58
N VAL A 90 13.15 -15.17 -20.53
CA VAL A 90 13.41 -14.34 -21.71
C VAL A 90 13.35 -15.21 -22.96
N ALA A 91 12.62 -14.72 -23.97
CA ALA A 91 12.51 -15.33 -25.28
C ALA A 91 13.01 -14.38 -26.38
N GLU A 92 13.21 -14.92 -27.58
CA GLU A 92 13.43 -14.08 -28.77
C GLU A 92 12.20 -13.20 -29.03
N GLY A 93 12.42 -11.92 -29.34
CA GLY A 93 11.37 -10.92 -29.48
C GLY A 93 10.88 -10.29 -28.17
N GLU A 94 11.41 -10.71 -27.02
CA GLU A 94 11.01 -10.17 -25.71
C GLU A 94 11.38 -8.69 -25.56
N ARG A 95 10.52 -7.89 -24.94
CA ARG A 95 10.79 -6.48 -24.64
C ARG A 95 11.21 -6.33 -23.19
N LEU A 96 12.41 -5.80 -22.99
CA LEU A 96 13.02 -5.59 -21.68
C LEU A 96 13.20 -4.10 -21.40
N ALA A 97 13.10 -3.72 -20.13
CA ALA A 97 13.39 -2.38 -19.65
C ALA A 97 14.73 -2.38 -18.91
N VAL A 98 15.63 -1.48 -19.29
CA VAL A 98 16.90 -1.27 -18.62
C VAL A 98 16.66 -0.45 -17.36
N LEU A 99 17.04 -0.98 -16.19
CA LEU A 99 16.78 -0.37 -14.88
C LEU A 99 18.02 0.36 -14.32
N GLY A 100 19.19 0.14 -14.91
CA GLY A 100 20.43 0.80 -14.52
C GLY A 100 21.49 0.67 -15.59
N LYS A 101 22.68 1.26 -15.35
CA LYS A 101 23.81 1.10 -16.27
C LYS A 101 24.25 -0.37 -16.31
N ILE A 102 24.33 -0.94 -17.51
CA ILE A 102 24.83 -2.29 -17.73
C ILE A 102 26.32 -2.20 -18.09
N PRO A 103 27.22 -2.98 -17.43
CA PRO A 103 28.64 -3.03 -17.77
C PRO A 103 28.87 -3.29 -19.27
N ASP A 104 29.95 -2.73 -19.81
CA ASP A 104 30.40 -2.92 -21.20
C ASP A 104 29.42 -2.52 -22.31
N THR A 105 28.34 -1.82 -21.96
CA THR A 105 27.34 -1.32 -22.91
C THR A 105 27.11 0.18 -22.79
N ARG A 106 26.49 0.76 -23.81
CA ARG A 106 26.05 2.16 -23.80
C ARG A 106 24.61 2.33 -23.30
N LEU A 107 24.00 1.27 -22.78
CA LEU A 107 22.61 1.28 -22.31
C LEU A 107 22.50 1.97 -20.95
N LYS A 108 21.55 2.90 -20.84
CA LYS A 108 21.23 3.60 -19.60
C LYS A 108 19.89 3.17 -19.03
N GLY A 109 19.72 3.38 -17.72
CA GLY A 109 18.44 3.17 -17.04
C GLY A 109 17.34 4.02 -17.69
N GLY A 110 16.18 3.42 -17.91
CA GLY A 110 15.03 4.02 -18.59
C GLY A 110 14.91 3.65 -20.07
N GLU A 111 15.93 3.05 -20.70
CA GLU A 111 15.83 2.58 -22.08
C GLU A 111 15.02 1.28 -22.19
N SER A 112 14.22 1.14 -23.26
CA SER A 112 13.59 -0.13 -23.63
C SER A 112 14.38 -0.81 -24.74
N ILE A 113 14.51 -2.13 -24.68
CA ILE A 113 15.28 -2.94 -25.64
C ILE A 113 14.48 -4.18 -26.04
N THR A 114 14.72 -4.68 -27.25
CA THR A 114 14.13 -5.90 -27.78
C THR A 114 15.19 -6.98 -27.90
N VAL A 115 14.90 -8.18 -27.43
CA VAL A 115 15.77 -9.35 -27.57
C VAL A 115 15.64 -9.89 -28.99
N MET A 116 16.76 -9.99 -29.70
CA MET A 116 16.79 -10.50 -31.07
C MET A 116 17.17 -11.98 -31.11
N LYS A 117 18.10 -12.39 -30.24
CA LYS A 117 18.59 -13.75 -30.17
C LYS A 117 18.97 -14.09 -28.74
N VAL A 118 18.65 -15.31 -28.34
CA VAL A 118 18.98 -15.86 -27.02
C VAL A 118 19.95 -17.02 -27.19
N GLU A 119 21.14 -16.88 -26.61
CA GLU A 119 22.17 -17.93 -26.58
C GLU A 119 22.55 -18.23 -25.12
N ASP A 120 23.09 -19.42 -24.86
CA ASP A 120 23.48 -19.83 -23.51
C ASP A 120 24.54 -18.87 -22.94
N GLY A 121 24.11 -18.00 -22.03
CA GLY A 121 24.98 -17.00 -21.39
C GLY A 121 25.09 -15.66 -22.11
N GLN A 122 24.44 -15.46 -23.26
CA GLN A 122 24.47 -14.20 -24.01
C GLN A 122 23.11 -13.83 -24.62
N LEU A 123 22.72 -12.56 -24.46
CA LEU A 123 21.56 -11.99 -25.14
C LEU A 123 22.00 -10.98 -26.18
N THR A 124 21.54 -11.15 -27.42
CA THR A 124 21.67 -10.11 -28.44
C THR A 124 20.44 -9.22 -28.39
N VAL A 125 20.64 -7.94 -28.05
CA VAL A 125 19.56 -6.97 -27.88
C VAL A 125 19.66 -5.83 -28.88
N GLN A 126 18.53 -5.23 -29.23
CA GLN A 126 18.42 -4.11 -30.13
C GLN A 126 17.60 -2.98 -29.50
N ARG A 127 17.99 -1.74 -29.78
CA ARG A 127 17.22 -0.56 -29.36
C ARG A 127 16.09 -0.25 -30.35
N PRO A 128 14.90 0.14 -29.88
CA PRO A 128 13.83 0.62 -30.75
C PRO A 128 14.34 1.76 -31.64
N GLY A 129 14.21 1.60 -32.96
CA GLY A 129 14.63 2.61 -33.95
C GLY A 129 16.11 2.58 -34.34
N GLN A 130 16.95 1.70 -33.76
CA GLN A 130 18.36 1.58 -34.13
C GLN A 130 18.71 0.17 -34.61
N LYS A 131 19.41 0.06 -35.75
CA LYS A 131 19.80 -1.24 -36.32
C LYS A 131 20.99 -1.91 -35.62
N THR A 132 21.71 -1.20 -34.74
CA THR A 132 22.86 -1.74 -34.03
C THR A 132 22.43 -2.72 -32.94
N THR A 133 22.92 -3.94 -33.02
CA THR A 133 22.78 -4.95 -31.95
C THR A 133 23.88 -4.77 -30.91
N GLN A 134 23.56 -5.08 -29.65
CA GLN A 134 24.51 -5.14 -28.54
C GLN A 134 24.40 -6.51 -27.87
N THR A 135 25.52 -7.04 -27.42
CA THR A 135 25.57 -8.33 -26.71
C THR A 135 25.63 -8.08 -25.22
N LEU A 136 24.75 -8.75 -24.46
CA LEU A 136 24.72 -8.71 -23.00
C LEU A 136 25.13 -10.08 -22.47
N ALA A 137 26.14 -10.12 -21.59
CA ALA A 137 26.49 -11.35 -20.89
C ALA A 137 25.49 -11.59 -19.76
N VAL A 138 24.70 -12.66 -19.87
CA VAL A 138 23.72 -13.07 -18.85
C VAL A 138 24.25 -14.28 -18.09
N GLY A 139 24.19 -14.23 -16.77
CA GLY A 139 24.48 -15.39 -15.93
C GLY A 139 23.25 -15.87 -15.16
N ALA A 140 23.26 -17.15 -14.80
CA ALA A 140 22.31 -17.71 -13.85
C ALA A 140 22.62 -17.27 -12.40
N GLY A 141 23.85 -16.87 -12.12
CA GLY A 141 24.27 -16.44 -10.78
C GLY A 141 23.80 -15.02 -10.44
N VAL A 142 23.54 -14.80 -9.15
CA VAL A 142 23.16 -13.48 -8.60
C VAL A 142 24.25 -12.42 -8.84
N PHE A 143 25.52 -12.82 -8.83
CA PHE A 143 26.65 -11.94 -9.12
C PHE A 143 26.80 -11.57 -10.60
N ASP A 144 26.22 -12.36 -11.50
CA ASP A 144 26.21 -12.10 -12.94
C ASP A 144 24.83 -11.56 -13.40
N GLY A 145 23.97 -11.20 -12.44
CA GLY A 145 22.65 -10.64 -12.72
C GLY A 145 22.72 -9.27 -13.39
N ILE A 146 21.82 -9.05 -14.35
CA ILE A 146 21.75 -7.80 -15.14
C ILE A 146 20.61 -6.92 -14.61
N LYS A 147 20.82 -5.60 -14.60
CA LYS A 147 19.83 -4.58 -14.17
C LYS A 147 18.75 -4.33 -15.23
N ILE A 148 17.95 -5.36 -15.51
CA ILE A 148 16.83 -5.34 -16.46
C ILE A 148 15.54 -5.80 -15.77
N GLY A 149 14.40 -5.43 -16.32
CA GLY A 149 13.10 -5.95 -15.94
C GLY A 149 12.20 -6.12 -17.17
N HIS A 150 10.96 -6.52 -16.94
CA HIS A 150 9.95 -6.60 -18.01
C HIS A 150 9.71 -5.21 -18.62
N GLY A 151 9.64 -5.16 -19.95
CA GLY A 151 9.40 -3.93 -20.72
C GLY A 151 8.04 -3.89 -21.43
N TRP A 152 7.18 -4.90 -21.25
CA TRP A 152 5.84 -4.92 -21.83
C TRP A 152 4.81 -4.12 -21.02
N VAL A 153 4.92 -4.18 -19.70
CA VAL A 153 4.01 -3.51 -18.77
C VAL A 153 4.80 -2.48 -17.97
N GLU A 154 4.27 -1.26 -17.92
CA GLU A 154 4.91 -0.12 -17.27
C GLU A 154 3.95 0.55 -16.30
N SER A 155 4.50 1.24 -15.31
CA SER A 155 3.71 2.14 -14.46
C SER A 155 3.19 3.31 -15.29
N PRO A 156 1.97 3.81 -15.02
CA PRO A 156 1.41 4.99 -15.69
C PRO A 156 2.40 6.17 -15.70
N GLY A 157 2.56 6.82 -16.85
CA GLY A 157 3.45 7.98 -17.01
C GLY A 157 4.96 7.68 -17.09
N ARG A 158 5.37 6.41 -17.11
CA ARG A 158 6.80 6.04 -17.24
C ARG A 158 7.36 6.35 -18.63
N SER A 159 6.61 6.00 -19.68
CA SER A 159 6.95 6.33 -21.07
C SER A 159 6.32 7.65 -21.49
N VAL A 160 7.01 8.42 -22.33
CA VAL A 160 6.49 9.65 -22.94
C VAL A 160 6.57 9.50 -24.45
N SER A 161 5.44 9.66 -25.13
CA SER A 161 5.36 9.54 -26.59
C SER A 161 4.23 10.40 -27.14
N GLU A 162 4.44 11.01 -28.30
CA GLU A 162 3.43 11.84 -28.96
C GLU A 162 2.41 11.00 -29.77
N THR A 163 2.77 9.78 -30.18
CA THR A 163 1.98 8.99 -31.16
C THR A 163 1.58 7.60 -30.68
N ALA A 164 2.04 7.17 -29.50
CA ALA A 164 1.74 5.83 -29.02
C ALA A 164 0.26 5.63 -28.70
N THR A 165 -0.21 4.39 -28.87
CA THR A 165 -1.48 3.93 -28.31
C THR A 165 -1.20 3.28 -26.96
N VAL A 166 -1.80 3.81 -25.90
CA VAL A 166 -1.63 3.36 -24.52
C VAL A 166 -2.79 2.43 -24.17
N PHE A 167 -2.45 1.24 -23.69
CA PHE A 167 -3.41 0.27 -23.14
C PHE A 167 -3.22 0.25 -21.63
N ALA A 168 -4.24 0.65 -20.88
CA ALA A 168 -4.17 0.69 -19.42
C ALA A 168 -5.36 -0.03 -18.80
N SER A 169 -5.08 -0.94 -17.88
CA SER A 169 -6.07 -1.54 -16.99
C SER A 169 -6.03 -0.77 -15.68
N VAL A 170 -7.13 -0.10 -15.34
CA VAL A 170 -7.19 0.79 -14.18
C VAL A 170 -8.25 0.29 -13.21
N THR A 171 -7.89 0.15 -11.93
CA THR A 171 -8.86 -0.24 -10.90
C THR A 171 -9.78 0.93 -10.54
N GLN A 172 -10.89 0.66 -9.85
CA GLN A 172 -11.84 1.70 -9.46
C GLN A 172 -11.24 2.79 -8.56
N ARG A 173 -10.15 2.49 -7.83
CA ARG A 173 -9.47 3.46 -6.96
C ARG A 173 -8.44 4.30 -7.70
N GLU A 174 -7.86 3.76 -8.76
CA GLU A 174 -6.82 4.41 -9.57
C GLU A 174 -7.42 5.23 -10.72
N LEU A 175 -8.74 5.17 -10.92
CA LEU A 175 -9.43 5.99 -11.93
C LEU A 175 -9.60 7.42 -11.41
N ASP A 176 -8.51 8.17 -11.45
CA ASP A 176 -8.47 9.58 -11.09
C ASP A 176 -7.84 10.46 -12.19
N ASN A 177 -8.00 11.78 -12.05
CA ASN A 177 -7.46 12.73 -13.02
C ASN A 177 -5.92 12.69 -13.08
N ALA A 178 -5.25 12.36 -11.99
CA ALA A 178 -3.79 12.28 -11.94
C ALA A 178 -3.27 11.13 -12.82
N THR A 179 -3.86 9.95 -12.68
CA THR A 179 -3.53 8.76 -13.46
C THR A 179 -3.86 8.96 -14.94
N LEU A 180 -4.98 9.61 -15.27
CA LEU A 180 -5.29 9.94 -16.67
C LEU A 180 -4.28 10.92 -17.29
N ASN A 181 -3.87 11.95 -16.55
CA ASN A 181 -2.86 12.88 -17.02
C ASN A 181 -1.51 12.18 -17.23
N GLN A 182 -1.13 11.26 -16.33
CA GLN A 182 0.06 10.43 -16.50
C GLN A 182 -0.04 9.52 -17.74
N LEU A 183 -1.19 8.90 -17.98
CA LEU A 183 -1.41 8.05 -19.15
C LEU A 183 -1.43 8.85 -20.46
N ALA A 184 -1.97 10.08 -20.45
CA ALA A 184 -1.99 10.98 -21.59
C ALA A 184 -0.57 11.46 -21.99
N GLN A 185 0.38 11.52 -21.05
CA GLN A 185 1.79 11.79 -21.38
C GLN A 185 2.42 10.63 -22.17
N SER A 186 1.92 9.41 -21.97
CA SER A 186 2.46 8.21 -22.61
C SER A 186 1.97 8.00 -24.05
N GLY A 187 0.96 8.73 -24.53
CA GLY A 187 0.49 8.62 -25.90
C GLY A 187 -0.78 9.41 -26.21
N SER A 188 -1.02 9.67 -27.50
CA SER A 188 -2.19 10.42 -27.98
C SER A 188 -3.49 9.61 -28.03
N HIS A 189 -3.41 8.28 -28.02
CA HIS A 189 -4.58 7.39 -28.06
C HIS A 189 -4.61 6.51 -26.82
N LEU A 190 -5.63 6.66 -25.97
CA LEU A 190 -5.76 5.90 -24.73
C LEU A 190 -6.91 4.89 -24.81
N ARG A 191 -6.63 3.63 -24.49
CA ARG A 191 -7.62 2.56 -24.30
C ARG A 191 -7.62 2.12 -22.84
N LEU A 192 -8.68 2.46 -22.13
CA LEU A 192 -8.88 2.12 -20.73
C LEU A 192 -9.74 0.86 -20.59
N TYR A 193 -9.26 -0.09 -19.80
CA TYR A 193 -10.01 -1.25 -19.37
C TYR A 193 -10.35 -1.08 -17.89
N SER A 194 -11.64 -1.07 -17.57
CA SER A 194 -12.15 -0.99 -16.21
C SER A 194 -13.26 -2.02 -16.01
N ALA A 195 -13.51 -2.42 -14.77
CA ALA A 195 -14.59 -3.33 -14.44
C ALA A 195 -15.99 -2.67 -14.50
N GLN A 196 -16.08 -1.35 -14.67
CA GLN A 196 -17.35 -0.61 -14.74
C GLN A 196 -17.70 -0.26 -16.18
N ASP A 197 -19.00 -0.01 -16.41
CA ASP A 197 -19.47 0.53 -17.68
C ASP A 197 -18.96 1.96 -17.92
N ALA A 198 -19.01 2.38 -19.19
CA ALA A 198 -18.48 3.67 -19.62
C ALA A 198 -19.16 4.86 -18.93
N ALA A 199 -20.47 4.78 -18.64
CA ALA A 199 -21.21 5.88 -18.03
C ALA A 199 -20.84 6.07 -16.56
N ARG A 200 -20.71 4.99 -15.79
CA ARG A 200 -20.22 5.06 -14.41
C ARG A 200 -18.76 5.53 -14.30
N THR A 201 -17.94 5.14 -15.27
CA THR A 201 -16.54 5.56 -15.37
C THR A 201 -16.42 7.08 -15.54
N THR A 202 -17.23 7.68 -16.43
CA THR A 202 -17.21 9.14 -16.66
C THR A 202 -17.79 9.93 -15.48
N GLU A 203 -18.85 9.43 -14.84
CA GLU A 203 -19.43 10.05 -13.64
C GLU A 203 -18.46 10.04 -12.45
N LYS A 204 -17.66 8.98 -12.28
CA LYS A 204 -16.64 8.94 -11.23
C LYS A 204 -15.50 9.91 -11.52
N LEU A 205 -15.06 9.98 -12.78
CA LEU A 205 -13.96 10.85 -13.16
C LEU A 205 -14.29 12.33 -12.93
N SER A 206 -15.56 12.73 -13.16
CA SER A 206 -16.02 14.09 -12.90
C SER A 206 -16.12 14.43 -11.41
N ARG A 207 -16.16 13.43 -10.52
CA ARG A 207 -16.29 13.60 -9.06
C ARG A 207 -14.97 13.54 -8.30
N HIS A 208 -13.89 13.04 -8.90
CA HIS A 208 -12.70 12.68 -8.12
C HIS A 208 -11.70 13.85 -7.99
N THR A 209 -11.75 14.55 -6.85
CA THR A 209 -10.65 15.38 -6.34
C THR A 209 -9.76 14.50 -5.45
N ALA A 210 -8.77 13.84 -6.04
CA ALA A 210 -8.10 12.67 -5.45
C ALA A 210 -7.20 12.93 -4.23
N PHE A 211 -6.94 14.18 -3.83
CA PHE A 211 -6.05 14.48 -2.71
C PHE A 211 -6.54 15.71 -1.95
N SER A 212 -7.26 15.51 -0.85
CA SER A 212 -7.50 16.56 0.14
C SER A 212 -6.28 16.69 1.04
N VAL A 213 -5.92 17.91 1.43
CA VAL A 213 -4.81 18.11 2.37
C VAL A 213 -5.17 17.51 3.73
N VAL A 214 -4.21 16.93 4.46
CA VAL A 214 -4.46 16.35 5.80
C VAL A 214 -5.10 17.37 6.75
N SER A 215 -4.76 18.65 6.61
CA SER A 215 -5.38 19.74 7.35
C SER A 215 -6.86 19.92 7.03
N GLU A 216 -7.27 19.75 5.77
CA GLU A 216 -8.66 19.81 5.34
C GLU A 216 -9.45 18.63 5.91
N GLN A 217 -8.89 17.42 5.90
CA GLN A 217 -9.52 16.25 6.52
C GLN A 217 -9.76 16.43 8.02
N LEU A 218 -8.78 17.02 8.74
CA LEU A 218 -8.91 17.32 10.17
C LEU A 218 -9.99 18.37 10.44
N LYS A 219 -10.06 19.41 9.61
CA LYS A 219 -11.10 20.45 9.70
C LYS A 219 -12.49 19.89 9.43
N THR A 220 -12.67 19.11 8.36
CA THR A 220 -13.96 18.49 8.04
C THR A 220 -14.41 17.51 9.12
N ARG A 221 -13.48 16.74 9.72
CA ARG A 221 -13.81 15.77 10.77
C ARG A 221 -14.15 16.42 12.11
N SER A 222 -13.46 17.50 12.47
CA SER A 222 -13.71 18.24 13.72
C SER A 222 -14.93 19.16 13.61
N GLY A 223 -15.24 19.64 12.41
CA GLY A 223 -16.19 20.72 12.19
C GLY A 223 -15.59 22.11 12.43
N GLU A 224 -14.29 22.17 12.78
CA GLU A 224 -13.58 23.41 13.05
C GLU A 224 -12.88 23.95 11.81
N THR A 225 -12.83 25.28 11.69
CA THR A 225 -12.16 25.96 10.57
C THR A 225 -10.68 26.19 10.81
N ASP A 226 -10.28 26.27 12.08
CA ASP A 226 -8.89 26.40 12.51
C ASP A 226 -8.23 25.04 12.73
N LEU A 227 -6.96 24.91 12.32
CA LEU A 227 -6.26 23.63 12.37
C LEU A 227 -5.86 23.26 13.80
N ASP A 228 -5.41 24.22 14.60
CA ASP A 228 -4.97 23.95 15.97
C ASP A 228 -6.18 23.62 16.86
N ALA A 229 -7.30 24.32 16.68
CA ALA A 229 -8.57 23.99 17.30
C ALA A 229 -9.06 22.58 16.90
N ALA A 230 -9.01 22.24 15.61
CA ALA A 230 -9.36 20.91 15.09
C ALA A 230 -8.53 19.80 15.74
N ILE A 231 -7.20 19.99 15.84
CA ILE A 231 -6.29 19.03 16.47
C ILE A 231 -6.59 18.91 17.97
N ALA A 232 -6.77 20.02 18.67
CA ALA A 232 -7.09 20.03 20.09
C ALA A 232 -8.40 19.30 20.38
N GLN A 233 -9.43 19.51 19.55
CA GLN A 233 -10.71 18.83 19.68
C GLN A 233 -10.60 17.33 19.41
N GLN A 234 -9.87 16.91 18.38
CA GLN A 234 -9.64 15.48 18.12
C GLN A 234 -8.85 14.81 19.24
N LYS A 235 -7.90 15.54 19.85
CA LYS A 235 -7.13 15.06 21.01
C LYS A 235 -8.00 14.97 22.26
N ALA A 236 -8.89 15.92 22.48
CA ALA A 236 -9.84 15.92 23.59
C ALA A 236 -10.92 14.83 23.45
N GLY A 237 -11.25 14.45 22.20
CA GLY A 237 -12.19 13.36 21.89
C GLY A 237 -11.59 11.95 21.93
N LEU A 238 -10.35 11.78 22.38
CA LEU A 238 -9.74 10.46 22.54
C LEU A 238 -10.44 9.69 23.67
N ARG A 239 -10.94 8.50 23.33
CA ARG A 239 -11.58 7.61 24.32
C ARG A 239 -10.55 7.06 25.28
N THR A 240 -10.90 7.04 26.56
CA THR A 240 -10.15 6.28 27.56
C THR A 240 -10.20 4.78 27.24
N PRO A 241 -9.27 3.96 27.76
CA PRO A 241 -9.29 2.51 27.54
C PRO A 241 -10.63 1.86 27.94
N ALA A 242 -11.26 2.31 29.03
CA ALA A 242 -12.56 1.82 29.48
C ALA A 242 -13.70 2.23 28.52
N GLU A 243 -13.74 3.50 28.09
CA GLU A 243 -14.71 3.97 27.10
C GLU A 243 -14.55 3.25 25.75
N GLN A 244 -13.32 2.96 25.34
CA GLN A 244 -13.02 2.23 24.11
C GLN A 244 -13.51 0.78 24.21
N ALA A 245 -13.30 0.11 25.35
CA ALA A 245 -13.78 -1.24 25.59
C ALA A 245 -15.32 -1.32 25.50
N ILE A 246 -16.01 -0.36 26.13
CA ILE A 246 -17.47 -0.24 26.06
C ILE A 246 -17.93 0.05 24.63
N HIS A 247 -17.30 1.01 23.94
CA HIS A 247 -17.63 1.34 22.55
C HIS A 247 -17.47 0.15 21.60
N LEU A 248 -16.49 -0.73 21.83
CA LEU A 248 -16.30 -1.96 21.03
C LEU A 248 -17.29 -3.06 21.43
N ALA A 249 -17.74 -3.10 22.68
CA ALA A 249 -18.69 -4.09 23.18
C ALA A 249 -20.13 -3.82 22.72
N ILE A 250 -20.54 -2.55 22.61
CA ILE A 250 -21.92 -2.17 22.22
C ILE A 250 -22.34 -2.77 20.87
N PRO A 251 -21.60 -2.63 19.75
CA PRO A 251 -22.02 -3.21 18.47
C PRO A 251 -22.10 -4.75 18.48
N LEU A 252 -21.29 -5.42 19.30
CA LEU A 252 -21.33 -6.88 19.43
C LEU A 252 -22.64 -7.32 20.08
N LEU A 253 -23.06 -6.62 21.14
CA LEU A 253 -24.32 -6.90 21.83
C LEU A 253 -25.54 -6.51 20.98
N GLU A 254 -25.47 -5.35 20.32
CA GLU A 254 -26.54 -4.85 19.44
C GLU A 254 -26.75 -5.73 18.20
N SER A 255 -25.73 -6.50 17.78
CA SER A 255 -25.86 -7.47 16.68
C SER A 255 -26.78 -8.64 17.00
N GLU A 256 -26.92 -9.00 18.29
CA GLU A 256 -27.83 -10.06 18.73
C GLU A 256 -29.20 -9.49 19.08
N LYS A 257 -29.24 -8.41 19.88
CA LYS A 257 -30.45 -7.73 20.30
C LYS A 257 -30.18 -6.23 20.48
N LEU A 258 -31.11 -5.39 20.01
CA LEU A 258 -31.03 -3.93 20.14
C LEU A 258 -30.88 -3.44 21.59
N THR A 259 -31.31 -4.23 22.57
CA THR A 259 -31.15 -3.93 24.00
C THR A 259 -30.32 -5.00 24.69
N PHE A 260 -29.51 -4.59 25.65
CA PHE A 260 -28.63 -5.46 26.42
C PHE A 260 -28.63 -5.05 27.90
N SER A 261 -28.33 -5.99 28.78
CA SER A 261 -28.25 -5.71 30.22
C SER A 261 -26.88 -5.15 30.62
N ARG A 262 -26.82 -4.40 31.73
CA ARG A 262 -25.53 -3.92 32.28
C ARG A 262 -24.51 -5.05 32.54
N PRO A 263 -24.87 -6.22 33.11
CA PRO A 263 -23.93 -7.31 33.29
C PRO A 263 -23.39 -7.88 31.97
N GLN A 264 -24.22 -7.93 30.93
CA GLN A 264 -23.79 -8.34 29.59
C GLN A 264 -22.80 -7.34 29.00
N LEU A 265 -23.10 -6.04 29.09
CA LEU A 265 -22.18 -4.98 28.64
C LEU A 265 -20.84 -5.06 29.36
N LEU A 266 -20.88 -5.27 30.67
CA LEU A 266 -19.68 -5.35 31.50
C LEU A 266 -18.83 -6.59 31.17
N ALA A 267 -19.46 -7.76 30.98
CA ALA A 267 -18.77 -8.98 30.58
C ALA A 267 -18.11 -8.85 29.19
N THR A 268 -18.85 -8.37 28.19
CA THR A 268 -18.31 -8.18 26.84
C THR A 268 -17.24 -7.08 26.80
N ALA A 269 -17.39 -6.00 27.57
CA ALA A 269 -16.37 -4.96 27.66
C ALA A 269 -15.07 -5.45 28.33
N LEU A 270 -15.14 -6.37 29.30
CA LEU A 270 -13.94 -7.01 29.85
C LEU A 270 -13.19 -7.83 28.79
N GLU A 271 -13.92 -8.56 27.96
CA GLU A 271 -13.36 -9.36 26.86
C GLU A 271 -12.72 -8.47 25.79
N THR A 272 -13.41 -7.41 25.34
CA THR A 272 -12.87 -6.46 24.34
C THR A 272 -11.72 -5.62 24.89
N GLY A 273 -11.70 -5.37 26.20
CA GLY A 273 -10.61 -4.70 26.90
C GLY A 273 -9.33 -5.53 27.03
N GLY A 274 -9.35 -6.81 26.64
CA GLY A 274 -8.17 -7.69 26.62
C GLY A 274 -7.49 -7.83 27.98
N GLY A 275 -8.25 -7.71 29.08
CA GLY A 275 -7.73 -7.78 30.45
C GLY A 275 -6.85 -6.61 30.90
N LYS A 276 -6.74 -5.53 30.11
CA LYS A 276 -5.91 -4.35 30.44
C LYS A 276 -6.62 -3.28 31.24
N VAL A 277 -7.95 -3.38 31.37
CA VAL A 277 -8.81 -2.43 32.07
C VAL A 277 -9.49 -3.14 33.22
N SER A 278 -9.53 -2.50 34.40
CA SER A 278 -10.16 -3.12 35.56
C SER A 278 -11.68 -3.14 35.42
N MET A 279 -12.31 -4.16 36.01
CA MET A 279 -13.77 -4.28 36.09
C MET A 279 -14.42 -3.03 36.70
N ALA A 280 -13.80 -2.47 37.75
CA ALA A 280 -14.31 -1.30 38.45
C ALA A 280 -14.29 -0.04 37.56
N ASP A 281 -13.24 0.14 36.74
CA ASP A 281 -13.14 1.28 35.84
C ASP A 281 -14.19 1.20 34.72
N ILE A 282 -14.41 0.01 34.16
CA ILE A 282 -15.44 -0.22 33.14
C ILE A 282 -16.82 0.06 33.74
N ASP A 283 -17.11 -0.49 34.92
CA ASP A 283 -18.41 -0.31 35.56
C ASP A 283 -18.69 1.17 35.90
N THR A 284 -17.69 1.88 36.42
CA THR A 284 -17.77 3.32 36.69
C THR A 284 -18.01 4.11 35.40
N THR A 285 -17.35 3.72 34.31
CA THR A 285 -17.52 4.35 33.00
C THR A 285 -18.90 4.08 32.41
N ILE A 286 -19.45 2.87 32.55
CA ILE A 286 -20.83 2.54 32.13
C ILE A 286 -21.82 3.44 32.88
N GLN A 287 -21.66 3.62 34.19
CA GLN A 287 -22.52 4.53 34.97
C GLN A 287 -22.40 5.98 34.49
N ALA A 288 -21.19 6.47 34.24
CA ALA A 288 -20.99 7.80 33.69
C ALA A 288 -21.62 7.97 32.29
N GLN A 289 -21.58 6.94 31.45
CA GLN A 289 -22.24 6.94 30.13
C GLN A 289 -23.77 6.92 30.24
N ILE A 290 -24.33 6.25 31.25
CA ILE A 290 -25.76 6.30 31.55
C ILE A 290 -26.17 7.70 32.02
N TRP A 291 -25.40 8.31 32.93
CA TRP A 291 -25.71 9.66 33.44
C TRP A 291 -25.55 10.75 32.38
N SER A 292 -24.54 10.66 31.52
CA SER A 292 -24.41 11.56 30.36
C SER A 292 -25.43 11.29 29.25
N GLY A 293 -26.19 10.18 29.36
CA GLY A 293 -27.22 9.78 28.43
C GLY A 293 -26.69 9.17 27.12
N GLN A 294 -25.40 8.84 27.04
CA GLN A 294 -24.82 8.08 25.94
C GLN A 294 -25.38 6.65 25.88
N LEU A 295 -25.69 6.09 27.05
CA LEU A 295 -26.49 4.88 27.23
C LEU A 295 -27.83 5.27 27.83
N LEU A 296 -28.92 4.73 27.30
CA LEU A 296 -30.28 5.03 27.73
C LEU A 296 -30.89 3.79 28.40
N ASN A 297 -31.53 3.99 29.55
CA ASN A 297 -32.33 2.95 30.20
C ASN A 297 -33.67 2.81 29.46
N VAL A 298 -34.04 1.58 29.11
CA VAL A 298 -35.34 1.28 28.47
C VAL A 298 -36.35 0.86 29.55
N PRO A 299 -37.38 1.68 29.85
CA PRO A 299 -38.19 1.49 31.05
C PRO A 299 -39.27 0.39 30.98
N VAL A 300 -39.39 -0.38 29.88
CA VAL A 300 -40.53 -1.30 29.75
C VAL A 300 -40.20 -2.55 28.95
N ALA A 301 -39.73 -3.60 29.63
CA ALA A 301 -39.79 -4.97 29.10
C ALA A 301 -40.36 -5.89 30.20
N HIS A 302 -41.49 -6.54 29.94
CA HIS A 302 -42.03 -7.51 30.89
C HIS A 302 -41.07 -8.71 31.01
N GLY A 303 -40.60 -9.02 32.22
CA GLY A 303 -39.71 -10.15 32.51
C GLY A 303 -38.20 -9.84 32.53
N TYR A 304 -37.79 -8.64 32.12
CA TYR A 304 -36.44 -8.12 32.27
C TYR A 304 -36.56 -6.85 33.13
N GLY A 305 -35.95 -6.79 34.32
CA GLY A 305 -36.06 -5.63 35.21
C GLY A 305 -35.57 -4.31 34.58
N ASN A 306 -35.45 -3.25 35.38
CA ASN A 306 -35.01 -1.90 34.97
C ASN A 306 -33.55 -1.80 34.46
N ASP A 307 -32.95 -2.89 33.98
CA ASP A 307 -31.52 -3.01 33.68
C ASP A 307 -31.19 -3.08 32.19
N LEU A 308 -32.18 -2.89 31.30
CA LEU A 308 -31.95 -2.86 29.86
C LEU A 308 -31.44 -1.50 29.40
N LEU A 309 -30.34 -1.56 28.67
CA LEU A 309 -29.63 -0.44 28.07
C LEU A 309 -29.74 -0.50 26.55
N ILE A 310 -29.77 0.68 25.93
CA ILE A 310 -29.61 0.89 24.50
C ILE A 310 -28.63 2.04 24.28
N SER A 311 -27.78 1.97 23.25
CA SER A 311 -26.93 3.12 22.92
C SER A 311 -27.76 4.26 22.34
N ARG A 312 -27.36 5.51 22.60
CA ARG A 312 -28.04 6.68 22.03
C ARG A 312 -28.01 6.67 20.49
N GLN A 313 -26.93 6.16 19.90
CA GLN A 313 -26.81 6.05 18.44
C GLN A 313 -27.88 5.13 17.86
N THR A 314 -28.07 3.95 18.47
CA THR A 314 -29.06 2.98 18.03
C THR A 314 -30.48 3.49 18.30
N TRP A 315 -30.72 4.17 19.43
CA TRP A 315 -31.99 4.85 19.68
C TRP A 315 -32.32 5.91 18.61
N ASP A 316 -31.36 6.78 18.28
CA ASP A 316 -31.55 7.84 17.29
C ASP A 316 -31.72 7.25 15.87
N ALA A 317 -31.03 6.16 15.56
CA ALA A 317 -31.22 5.41 14.32
C ALA A 317 -32.64 4.85 14.22
N GLU A 318 -33.14 4.20 15.27
CA GLU A 318 -34.51 3.67 15.29
C GLU A 318 -35.56 4.78 15.22
N LYS A 319 -35.33 5.90 15.91
CA LYS A 319 -36.18 7.09 15.79
C LYS A 319 -36.21 7.62 14.35
N SER A 320 -35.07 7.64 13.66
CA SER A 320 -34.98 8.07 12.26
C SER A 320 -35.73 7.10 11.33
N ILE A 321 -35.59 5.79 11.53
CA ILE A 321 -36.33 4.77 10.78
C ILE A 321 -37.83 4.96 10.97
N LEU A 322 -38.30 5.14 12.21
CA LEU A 322 -39.71 5.39 12.50
C LEU A 322 -40.20 6.69 11.85
N THR A 323 -39.40 7.75 11.87
CA THR A 323 -39.73 9.01 11.18
C THR A 323 -39.88 8.79 9.68
N HIS A 324 -38.93 8.10 9.04
CA HIS A 324 -39.01 7.79 7.60
C HIS A 324 -40.21 6.92 7.25
N VAL A 325 -40.57 5.96 8.11
CA VAL A 325 -41.77 5.12 7.92
C VAL A 325 -43.04 5.94 8.06
N LEU A 326 -43.11 6.88 9.01
CA LEU A 326 -44.25 7.79 9.17
C LEU A 326 -44.38 8.72 7.96
N GLU A 327 -43.29 9.36 7.53
CA GLU A 327 -43.25 10.22 6.36
C GLU A 327 -43.62 9.48 5.07
N GLY A 328 -43.13 8.25 4.90
CA GLY A 328 -43.48 7.38 3.78
C GLY A 328 -44.93 6.87 3.83
N LYS A 329 -45.53 6.78 5.02
CA LYS A 329 -46.94 6.40 5.20
C LYS A 329 -47.90 7.55 4.92
N ASP A 330 -47.47 8.79 5.17
CA ASP A 330 -48.19 10.02 4.82
C ASP A 330 -47.93 10.49 3.38
N ALA A 331 -46.97 9.88 2.68
CA ALA A 331 -46.73 10.08 1.26
C ALA A 331 -47.80 9.35 0.42
N VAL A 332 -48.87 10.05 0.05
CA VAL A 332 -49.73 9.65 -1.07
C VAL A 332 -48.88 9.62 -2.35
N ALA A 333 -49.15 8.66 -3.25
CA ALA A 333 -48.39 8.45 -4.48
C ALA A 333 -48.18 9.74 -5.32
N PRO A 334 -47.02 9.89 -6.01
CA PRO A 334 -46.67 11.09 -6.76
C PRO A 334 -47.58 11.40 -7.95
#